data_AF-U7LCY5-F1
#
_entry.id   AF-U7LCY5-F1
#
_cell.length_a   1.000
_cell.length_b   1.000
_cell.length_c   1.000
_cell.angle_alpha   90.00
_cell.angle_beta   90.00
_cell.angle_gamma   90.00
#
_symmetry.space_group_name_H-M   'P 1'
#
loop_
_entity.id
_entity.type
_entity.pdbx_description
1 polymer ?
#
loop_
_entity_poly.entity_id
_entity_poly.type
_entity_poly.pdbx_seq_one_letter_code
_entity_poly.pdbx_strand_id
1 'polypeptide(L)'
;MNLRLCNYAPSSPNEDEFFSKENIKRVSTPNTRPDATGLRETVFNNGPCPSKNHTKFDFLFRLFHMGSIVILGLFPFALTGLDFRIALLISPPIIAFGISKPVRWLTSTHNERTLLRTAWANNWLEFYPVLVGNFYHFDTKEEKNLIGDDHYYFHQARIMVFFPDGSTEVLPELATVKAVDYPPELMRSDGTAIAENPDALRVSPTVNNGWALLAVLAGDPVSAGTPDIGLKEQQIEAALAQVEREWAPGILN
;
A
#
# COMPACT_ATOMS: atom_id res chain seq x y z
N MET A 1 -17.68 -19.29 8.44
CA MET A 1 -17.67 -19.50 6.97
C MET A 1 -16.21 -19.47 6.50
N ASN A 2 -15.83 -20.00 5.32
CA ASN A 2 -14.43 -19.87 4.85
C ASN A 2 -14.30 -18.60 4.00
N LEU A 3 -14.15 -17.45 4.66
CA LEU A 3 -13.97 -16.17 3.98
C LEU A 3 -12.62 -16.18 3.26
N ARG A 4 -12.64 -16.15 1.92
CA ARG A 4 -11.42 -16.07 1.12
C ARG A 4 -10.78 -14.70 1.33
N LEU A 5 -9.56 -14.66 1.87
CA LEU A 5 -8.78 -13.43 1.95
C LEU A 5 -8.33 -12.97 0.57
N CYS A 6 -8.17 -11.67 0.41
CA CYS A 6 -7.56 -11.09 -0.77
C CYS A 6 -6.07 -11.45 -0.77
N ASN A 7 -5.63 -12.21 -1.77
CA ASN A 7 -4.23 -12.59 -1.94
C ASN A 7 -3.34 -11.44 -2.44
N TYR A 8 -3.92 -10.26 -2.64
CA TYR A 8 -3.27 -9.09 -3.18
C TYR A 8 -3.28 -7.97 -2.15
N ALA A 9 -2.23 -7.15 -2.13
CA ALA A 9 -2.12 -5.97 -1.30
C ALA A 9 -2.56 -4.73 -2.11
N PRO A 10 -3.85 -4.33 -2.06
CA PRO A 10 -4.28 -3.07 -2.64
C PRO A 10 -3.61 -1.89 -1.93
N SER A 11 -3.25 -0.87 -2.71
CA SER A 11 -2.79 0.43 -2.23
C SER A 11 -3.86 1.49 -2.49
N SER A 12 -3.92 2.48 -1.62
CA SER A 12 -4.84 3.62 -1.74
C SER A 12 -4.16 4.76 -2.50
N PRO A 13 -4.87 5.52 -3.38
CA PRO A 13 -4.31 6.74 -3.96
C PRO A 13 -3.94 7.78 -2.89
N ASN A 14 -4.56 7.70 -1.71
CA ASN A 14 -4.34 8.61 -0.58
C ASN A 14 -3.26 8.09 0.38
N GLU A 15 -2.51 7.05 0.02
CA GLU A 15 -1.50 6.44 0.89
C GLU A 15 -0.39 7.43 1.29
N ASP A 16 0.07 8.27 0.36
CA ASP A 16 1.06 9.32 0.64
C ASP A 16 0.54 10.36 1.67
N GLU A 17 -0.75 10.69 1.61
CA GLU A 17 -1.40 11.60 2.56
C GLU A 17 -1.63 10.93 3.91
N PHE A 18 -2.05 9.65 3.91
CA PHE A 18 -2.21 8.84 5.10
C PHE A 18 -0.89 8.82 5.89
N PHE A 19 0.25 8.57 5.23
CA PHE A 19 1.59 8.54 5.83
C PHE A 19 2.29 9.92 5.91
N SER A 20 1.52 11.01 5.92
CA SER A 20 2.04 12.38 6.01
C SER A 20 2.62 12.73 7.40
N LYS A 21 3.47 13.76 7.45
CA LYS A 21 4.04 14.27 8.71
C LYS A 21 2.97 14.94 9.57
N GLU A 22 1.98 15.52 8.93
CA GLU A 22 0.79 16.12 9.52
C GLU A 22 0.03 15.06 10.33
N ASN A 23 -0.20 13.89 9.74
CA ASN A 23 -0.84 12.78 10.44
C ASN A 23 0.02 12.22 11.57
N ILE A 24 1.35 12.12 11.41
CA ILE A 24 2.26 11.72 12.50
C ILE A 24 2.10 12.66 13.71
N LYS A 25 2.05 13.97 13.47
CA LYS A 25 1.86 14.95 14.53
C LYS A 25 0.49 14.80 15.20
N ARG A 26 -0.56 14.57 14.41
CA ARG A 26 -1.93 14.38 14.91
C ARG A 26 -2.05 13.16 15.81
N VAL A 27 -1.47 12.02 15.41
CA VAL A 27 -1.58 10.76 16.17
C VAL A 27 -0.64 10.70 17.38
N SER A 28 0.18 11.73 17.62
CA SER A 28 1.19 11.77 18.70
C SER A 28 0.61 11.78 20.11
N THR A 29 -0.64 12.20 20.28
CA THR A 29 -1.38 12.18 21.54
C THR A 29 -2.36 11.01 21.59
N PRO A 30 -2.64 10.38 22.75
CA PRO A 30 -3.65 9.34 22.86
C PRO A 30 -5.00 9.74 22.29
N ASN A 31 -5.61 8.87 21.50
CA ASN A 31 -6.97 9.07 21.00
C ASN A 31 -7.99 8.86 22.13
N THR A 32 -8.86 9.84 22.33
CA THR A 32 -9.95 9.78 23.31
C THR A 32 -11.26 9.26 22.73
N ARG A 33 -11.32 9.05 21.42
CA ARG A 33 -12.53 8.58 20.74
C ARG A 33 -12.74 7.08 21.01
N PRO A 34 -14.00 6.65 21.22
CA PRO A 34 -14.32 5.24 21.28
C PRO A 34 -14.00 4.56 19.93
N ASP A 35 -13.71 3.27 19.96
CA ASP A 35 -13.59 2.48 18.73
C ASP A 35 -14.96 2.41 18.07
N ALA A 36 -15.09 2.99 16.87
CA ALA A 36 -16.35 2.99 16.14
C ALA A 36 -16.74 1.59 15.65
N THR A 37 -15.76 0.71 15.42
CA THR A 37 -15.98 -0.61 14.82
C THR A 37 -15.89 -1.74 15.84
N GLY A 38 -15.11 -1.56 16.90
CA GLY A 38 -14.86 -2.61 17.90
C GLY A 38 -13.88 -3.68 17.41
N LEU A 39 -13.28 -3.50 16.23
CA LEU A 39 -12.30 -4.43 15.65
C LEU A 39 -10.87 -4.13 16.09
N ARG A 40 -10.60 -2.93 16.61
CA ARG A 40 -9.23 -2.51 16.99
C ARG A 40 -8.64 -3.43 18.04
N GLU A 41 -9.40 -3.74 19.07
CA GLU A 41 -8.96 -4.62 20.16
C GLU A 41 -8.64 -6.02 19.64
N THR A 42 -9.47 -6.56 18.76
CA THR A 42 -9.24 -7.87 18.14
C THR A 42 -8.00 -7.89 17.26
N VAL A 43 -7.78 -6.86 16.43
CA VAL A 43 -6.57 -6.74 15.62
C VAL A 43 -5.32 -6.62 16.50
N PHE A 44 -5.41 -5.89 17.61
CA PHE A 44 -4.29 -5.68 18.54
C PHE A 44 -3.93 -6.95 19.31
N ASN A 45 -4.94 -7.71 19.73
CA ASN A 45 -4.75 -8.94 20.52
C ASN A 45 -4.21 -10.11 19.67
N ASN A 46 -4.34 -10.05 18.34
CA ASN A 46 -3.96 -11.14 17.43
C ASN A 46 -2.66 -10.88 16.65
N GLY A 47 -1.91 -9.82 16.95
CA GLY A 47 -0.61 -9.62 16.32
C GLY A 47 0.13 -8.35 16.75
N PRO A 48 1.42 -8.23 16.36
CA PRO A 48 2.20 -7.04 16.63
C PRO A 48 1.72 -5.84 15.80
N CYS A 49 2.25 -4.66 16.14
CA CYS A 49 2.12 -3.47 15.29
C CYS A 49 2.49 -3.80 13.84
N PRO A 50 1.64 -3.44 12.87
CA PRO A 50 1.87 -3.73 11.47
C PRO A 50 3.06 -2.93 10.95
N SER A 51 3.69 -3.47 9.91
CA SER A 51 4.82 -2.85 9.22
C SER A 51 4.86 -3.40 7.81
N LYS A 52 4.93 -2.54 6.79
CA LYS A 52 5.23 -3.04 5.45
C LYS A 52 6.64 -3.57 5.39
N ASN A 53 6.78 -4.73 4.76
CA ASN A 53 8.08 -5.31 4.45
C ASN A 53 8.67 -4.57 3.26
N HIS A 54 9.39 -3.49 3.54
CA HIS A 54 10.34 -2.93 2.58
C HIS A 54 11.51 -3.91 2.47
N THR A 55 11.62 -4.63 1.36
CA THR A 55 12.68 -5.64 1.16
C THR A 55 14.06 -5.02 1.35
N LYS A 56 14.97 -5.73 2.04
CA LYS A 56 16.38 -5.30 2.18
C LYS A 56 17.05 -5.09 0.81
N PHE A 57 16.57 -5.78 -0.22
CA PHE A 57 17.00 -5.64 -1.61
C PHE A 57 16.66 -4.27 -2.19
N ASP A 58 15.50 -3.67 -1.89
CA ASP A 58 15.14 -2.31 -2.37
C ASP A 58 16.14 -1.25 -1.89
N PHE A 59 16.60 -1.41 -0.64
CA PHE A 59 17.62 -0.53 -0.05
C PHE A 59 18.99 -0.71 -0.70
N LEU A 60 19.44 -1.97 -0.85
CA LEU A 60 20.73 -2.32 -1.47
C LEU A 60 20.77 -1.93 -2.95
N PHE A 61 19.69 -2.18 -3.69
CA PHE A 61 19.55 -1.86 -5.10
C PHE A 61 19.61 -0.35 -5.34
N ARG A 62 18.91 0.45 -4.52
CA ARG A 62 18.96 1.91 -4.60
C ARG A 62 20.31 2.48 -4.16
N LEU A 63 20.96 1.90 -3.16
CA LEU A 63 22.31 2.31 -2.74
C LEU A 63 23.33 2.05 -3.87
N PHE A 64 23.22 0.92 -4.56
CA PHE A 64 24.04 0.60 -5.73
C PHE A 64 23.74 1.56 -6.89
N HIS A 65 22.46 1.87 -7.11
CA HIS A 65 22.05 2.83 -8.14
C HIS A 65 22.61 4.24 -7.85
N MET A 66 22.64 4.65 -6.58
CA MET A 66 23.28 5.89 -6.12
C MET A 66 24.78 5.92 -6.38
N GLY A 67 25.49 4.83 -6.05
CA GLY A 67 26.90 4.68 -6.39
C GLY A 67 27.14 4.77 -7.89
N SER A 68 26.28 4.13 -8.70
CA SER A 68 26.38 4.14 -10.16
C SER A 68 26.13 5.51 -10.79
N ILE A 69 25.17 6.30 -10.28
CA ILE A 69 24.87 7.65 -10.78
C ILE A 69 25.99 8.62 -10.43
N VAL A 70 26.57 8.51 -9.23
CA VAL A 70 27.73 9.33 -8.84
C VAL A 70 28.97 8.95 -9.66
N ILE A 71 29.19 7.65 -9.89
CA ILE A 71 30.30 7.17 -10.74
C ILE A 71 30.07 7.64 -12.18
N LEU A 72 28.96 7.31 -12.84
CA LEU A 72 28.65 7.72 -14.22
C LEU A 72 28.55 9.24 -14.41
N GLY A 73 28.16 9.99 -13.38
CA GLY A 73 28.13 11.44 -13.39
C GLY A 73 29.49 12.11 -13.22
N LEU A 74 30.52 11.39 -12.72
CA LEU A 74 31.88 11.92 -12.54
C LEU A 74 32.90 11.28 -13.51
N PHE A 75 32.63 10.06 -14.00
CA PHE A 75 33.53 9.27 -14.86
C PHE A 75 33.82 9.91 -16.23
N PRO A 76 32.84 10.49 -16.95
CA PRO A 76 33.10 11.14 -18.24
C PRO A 76 34.05 12.32 -18.08
N PHE A 77 33.93 13.08 -16.99
CA PHE A 77 34.74 14.27 -16.72
C PHE A 77 36.21 13.93 -16.42
N ALA A 78 36.46 12.77 -15.79
CA ALA A 78 37.81 12.26 -15.56
C ALA A 78 38.50 11.76 -16.86
N LEU A 79 37.72 11.32 -17.86
CA LEU A 79 38.22 10.75 -19.11
C LEU A 79 38.37 11.77 -20.25
N THR A 80 37.52 12.81 -20.31
CA THR A 80 37.48 13.72 -21.48
C THR A 80 38.28 15.01 -21.30
N GLY A 81 38.93 15.23 -20.14
CA GLY A 81 39.70 16.45 -19.87
C GLY A 81 38.87 17.74 -19.90
N LEU A 82 37.56 17.63 -19.67
CA LEU A 82 36.63 18.77 -19.68
C LEU A 82 37.05 19.77 -18.61
N ASP A 83 37.00 21.07 -18.92
CA ASP A 83 37.34 22.15 -18.00
C ASP A 83 36.59 21.96 -16.67
N PHE A 84 37.35 21.90 -15.57
CA PHE A 84 36.86 21.65 -14.21
C PHE A 84 35.69 22.57 -13.84
N ARG A 85 35.66 23.78 -14.40
CA ARG A 85 34.59 24.77 -14.20
C ARG A 85 33.24 24.32 -14.75
N ILE A 86 33.22 23.63 -15.90
CA ILE A 86 31.99 23.12 -16.53
C ILE A 86 31.51 21.86 -15.79
N ALA A 87 32.45 20.99 -15.39
CA ALA A 87 32.15 19.81 -14.58
C ALA A 87 31.53 20.19 -13.22
N LEU A 88 32.01 21.26 -12.58
CA LEU A 88 31.49 21.77 -11.31
C LEU A 88 30.07 22.36 -11.45
N LEU A 89 29.70 22.87 -12.62
CA LEU A 89 28.35 23.42 -12.87
C LEU A 89 27.30 22.33 -13.14
N ILE A 90 27.69 21.23 -13.80
CA ILE A 90 26.76 20.19 -14.26
C ILE A 90 26.61 19.05 -13.24
N SER A 91 27.64 18.76 -12.45
CA SER A 91 27.59 17.67 -11.48
C SER A 91 26.60 17.88 -10.31
N PRO A 92 26.44 19.08 -9.70
CA PRO A 92 25.53 19.26 -8.58
C PRO A 92 24.05 18.95 -8.89
N PRO A 93 23.44 19.42 -10.01
CA PRO A 93 22.05 19.09 -10.32
C PRO A 93 21.84 17.61 -10.64
N ILE A 94 22.81 16.94 -11.28
CA ILE A 94 22.74 15.49 -11.55
C ILE A 94 22.79 14.70 -10.25
N ILE A 95 23.71 15.07 -9.36
CA ILE A 95 23.83 14.46 -8.03
C ILE A 95 22.56 14.72 -7.21
N ALA A 96 22.05 15.96 -7.20
CA ALA A 96 20.82 16.31 -6.49
C ALA A 96 19.62 15.50 -7.00
N PHE A 97 19.49 15.35 -8.33
CA PHE A 97 18.43 14.54 -8.94
C PHE A 97 18.58 13.06 -8.56
N GLY A 98 19.79 12.50 -8.65
CA GLY A 98 20.08 11.11 -8.27
C GLY A 98 19.78 10.81 -6.80
N ILE A 99 20.14 11.72 -5.89
CA ILE A 99 19.93 11.58 -4.45
C ILE A 99 18.46 11.80 -4.04
N SER A 100 17.69 12.60 -4.80
CA SER A 100 16.32 12.95 -4.44
C SER A 100 15.39 11.75 -4.29
N LYS A 101 15.49 10.76 -5.20
CA LYS A 101 14.65 9.56 -5.23
C LYS A 101 14.83 8.65 -4.01
N PRO A 102 16.05 8.27 -3.59
CA PRO A 102 16.26 7.47 -2.39
C PRO A 102 15.99 8.25 -1.10
N VAL A 103 16.27 9.56 -1.04
CA VAL A 103 15.91 10.37 0.13
C VAL A 103 14.39 10.42 0.32
N ARG A 104 13.62 10.61 -0.76
CA ARG A 104 12.15 10.57 -0.71
C ARG A 104 11.64 9.21 -0.24
N TRP A 105 12.22 8.12 -0.75
CA TRP A 105 11.88 6.76 -0.33
C TRP A 105 12.19 6.51 1.16
N LEU A 106 13.40 6.85 1.62
CA LEU A 106 13.79 6.72 3.04
C LEU A 106 12.85 7.50 3.96
N THR A 107 12.51 8.72 3.55
CA THR A 107 11.56 9.57 4.29
C THR A 107 10.19 8.92 4.33
N SER A 108 9.72 8.35 3.22
CA SER A 108 8.44 7.64 3.14
C SER A 108 8.39 6.43 4.09
N THR A 109 9.40 5.55 4.02
CA THR A 109 9.48 4.36 4.89
C THR A 109 9.62 4.75 6.37
N HIS A 110 10.34 5.83 6.66
CA HIS A 110 10.46 6.35 8.01
C HIS A 110 9.12 6.91 8.52
N ASN A 111 8.44 7.71 7.70
CA ASN A 111 7.14 8.27 8.04
C ASN A 111 6.10 7.17 8.28
N GLU A 112 6.03 6.19 7.38
CA GLU A 112 5.12 5.05 7.48
C GLU A 112 5.31 4.31 8.80
N ARG A 113 6.53 3.89 9.10
CA ARG A 113 6.86 3.20 10.36
C ARG A 113 6.56 4.04 11.59
N THR A 114 6.86 5.34 11.52
CA THR A 114 6.63 6.26 12.65
C THR A 114 5.13 6.43 12.88
N LEU A 115 4.37 6.70 11.82
CA LEU A 115 2.92 6.83 11.90
C LEU A 115 2.27 5.56 12.43
N LEU A 116 2.57 4.39 11.85
CA LEU A 116 1.97 3.13 12.28
C LEU A 116 2.26 2.84 13.75
N ARG A 117 3.51 3.01 14.19
CA ARG A 117 3.88 2.79 15.61
C ARG A 117 3.18 3.77 16.55
N THR A 118 3.18 5.05 16.20
CA THR A 118 2.57 6.08 17.05
C THR A 118 1.06 5.96 17.07
N ALA A 119 0.41 5.77 15.92
CA ALA A 119 -1.03 5.55 15.81
C ALA A 119 -1.48 4.28 16.50
N TRP A 120 -0.70 3.20 16.40
CA TRP A 120 -0.95 1.94 17.12
C TRP A 120 -0.86 2.14 18.64
N ALA A 121 0.23 2.74 19.13
CA ALA A 121 0.43 2.97 20.57
C ALA A 121 -0.62 3.91 21.18
N ASN A 122 -1.14 4.86 20.38
CA ASN A 122 -2.09 5.87 20.83
C ASN A 122 -3.54 5.58 20.41
N ASN A 123 -3.87 4.37 19.95
CA ASN A 123 -5.23 3.93 19.60
C ASN A 123 -5.91 4.75 18.49
N TRP A 124 -5.18 5.21 17.48
CA TRP A 124 -5.73 5.99 16.36
C TRP A 124 -6.22 5.18 15.18
N LEU A 125 -5.90 3.89 15.10
CA LEU A 125 -6.27 3.06 13.95
C LEU A 125 -7.68 2.48 14.15
N GLU A 126 -8.57 2.77 13.21
CA GLU A 126 -9.86 2.12 13.04
C GLU A 126 -9.79 1.16 11.86
N PHE A 127 -10.46 0.02 11.97
CA PHE A 127 -10.44 -1.02 10.94
C PHE A 127 -11.83 -1.28 10.42
N TYR A 128 -11.97 -1.31 9.10
CA TYR A 128 -13.22 -1.64 8.41
C TYR A 128 -12.99 -2.85 7.50
N PRO A 129 -13.85 -3.88 7.57
CA PRO A 129 -13.81 -4.98 6.62
C PRO A 129 -14.17 -4.47 5.23
N VAL A 130 -13.37 -4.88 4.23
CA VAL A 130 -13.59 -4.51 2.84
C VAL A 130 -13.56 -5.72 1.92
N LEU A 131 -14.41 -5.69 0.91
CA LEU A 131 -14.40 -6.65 -0.18
C LEU A 131 -13.72 -6.02 -1.40
N VAL A 132 -12.73 -6.70 -1.95
CA VAL A 132 -11.98 -6.22 -3.11
C VAL A 132 -12.67 -6.71 -4.38
N GLY A 133 -13.08 -5.80 -5.26
CA GLY A 133 -13.76 -6.12 -6.52
C GLY A 133 -12.87 -6.80 -7.56
N ASN A 134 -13.41 -6.94 -8.76
CA ASN A 134 -12.63 -7.41 -9.91
C ASN A 134 -11.54 -6.39 -10.29
N PHE A 135 -10.50 -6.87 -10.96
CA PHE A 135 -9.34 -6.07 -11.35
C PHE A 135 -9.38 -5.67 -12.81
N TYR A 136 -9.05 -4.41 -13.11
CA TYR A 136 -8.78 -3.95 -14.46
C TYR A 136 -7.29 -3.69 -14.62
N HIS A 137 -6.65 -4.39 -15.55
CA HIS A 137 -5.25 -4.15 -15.89
C HIS A 137 -5.13 -2.90 -16.77
N PHE A 138 -4.28 -1.94 -16.40
CA PHE A 138 -4.18 -0.66 -17.11
C PHE A 138 -2.76 -0.26 -17.53
N ASP A 139 -1.72 -0.83 -16.93
CA ASP A 139 -0.33 -0.48 -17.23
C ASP A 139 0.62 -1.64 -16.94
N THR A 140 1.69 -1.73 -17.75
CA THR A 140 2.78 -2.69 -17.59
C THR A 140 4.09 -1.91 -17.67
N LYS A 141 4.97 -2.09 -16.68
CA LYS A 141 6.30 -1.48 -16.68
C LYS A 141 7.36 -2.55 -16.56
N GLU A 142 8.33 -2.48 -17.46
CA GLU A 142 9.54 -3.28 -17.39
C GLU A 142 10.64 -2.46 -16.70
N GLU A 143 11.21 -3.00 -15.64
CA GLU A 143 12.39 -2.43 -15.00
C GLU A 143 13.57 -3.38 -15.19
N LYS A 144 14.57 -2.89 -15.93
CA LYS A 144 15.79 -3.66 -16.18
C LYS A 144 16.66 -3.66 -14.93
N ASN A 145 16.72 -4.79 -14.23
CA ASN A 145 17.60 -4.96 -13.09
C ASN A 145 18.85 -5.76 -13.47
N LEU A 146 19.93 -5.56 -12.71
CA LEU A 146 21.20 -6.29 -12.89
C LEU A 146 21.07 -7.82 -12.74
N ILE A 147 19.98 -8.30 -12.13
CA ILE A 147 19.74 -9.70 -11.78
C ILE A 147 18.68 -10.35 -12.69
N GLY A 148 17.94 -9.55 -13.47
CA GLY A 148 16.83 -9.97 -14.32
C GLY A 148 15.93 -8.78 -14.65
N ASP A 149 15.07 -8.90 -15.66
CA ASP A 149 14.08 -7.87 -15.96
C ASP A 149 12.82 -8.14 -15.13
N ASP A 150 12.44 -7.19 -14.26
CA ASP A 150 11.19 -7.27 -13.48
C ASP A 150 10.04 -6.70 -14.33
N HIS A 151 8.94 -7.44 -14.42
CA HIS A 151 7.72 -6.98 -15.10
C HIS A 151 6.66 -6.62 -14.06
N TYR A 152 6.34 -5.33 -13.97
CA TYR A 152 5.33 -4.81 -13.06
C TYR A 152 4.01 -4.64 -13.79
N TYR A 153 2.99 -5.35 -13.34
CA TYR A 153 1.62 -5.24 -13.84
C TYR A 153 0.79 -4.44 -12.84
N PHE A 154 0.18 -3.35 -13.31
CA PHE A 154 -0.65 -2.48 -12.49
C PHE A 154 -2.12 -2.74 -12.79
N HIS A 155 -2.88 -2.89 -11.70
CA HIS A 155 -4.30 -3.19 -11.74
C HIS A 155 -5.08 -2.22 -10.87
N GLN A 156 -6.30 -1.91 -11.29
CA GLN A 156 -7.26 -1.10 -10.55
C GLN A 156 -8.42 -1.95 -10.06
N ALA A 157 -8.95 -1.64 -8.88
CA ALA A 157 -10.11 -2.29 -8.29
C ALA A 157 -11.02 -1.28 -7.61
N ARG A 158 -12.30 -1.64 -7.46
CA ARG A 158 -13.21 -0.96 -6.51
C ARG A 158 -13.24 -1.75 -5.21
N ILE A 159 -13.41 -1.06 -4.08
CA ILE A 159 -13.57 -1.70 -2.78
C ILE A 159 -14.94 -1.36 -2.18
N MET A 160 -15.58 -2.36 -1.58
CA MET A 160 -16.82 -2.20 -0.84
C MET A 160 -16.50 -2.28 0.64
N VAL A 161 -16.75 -1.20 1.36
CA VAL A 161 -16.57 -1.06 2.80
C VAL A 161 -17.86 -1.44 3.50
N PHE A 162 -17.74 -2.18 4.60
CA PHE A 162 -18.89 -2.56 5.43
C PHE A 162 -18.79 -1.89 6.80
N PHE A 163 -19.93 -1.44 7.29
CA PHE A 163 -20.05 -0.74 8.56
C PHE A 163 -20.75 -1.60 9.63
N PRO A 164 -20.55 -1.29 10.93
CA PRO A 164 -21.19 -2.01 12.03
C PRO A 164 -22.72 -1.96 12.02
N ASP A 165 -23.32 -0.94 11.39
CA ASP A 165 -24.78 -0.79 11.26
C ASP A 165 -25.37 -1.63 10.10
N GLY A 166 -24.52 -2.37 9.38
CA GLY A 166 -24.89 -3.18 8.22
C GLY A 166 -24.97 -2.40 6.90
N SER A 167 -24.72 -1.09 6.91
CA SER A 167 -24.60 -0.32 5.68
C SER A 167 -23.30 -0.64 4.94
N THR A 168 -23.26 -0.32 3.65
CA THR A 168 -22.08 -0.49 2.81
C THR A 168 -21.82 0.75 1.97
N GLU A 169 -20.55 1.02 1.71
CA GLU A 169 -20.11 2.11 0.83
C GLU A 169 -19.12 1.55 -0.19
N VAL A 170 -19.36 1.82 -1.47
CA VAL A 170 -18.42 1.48 -2.53
C VAL A 170 -17.54 2.69 -2.77
N LEU A 171 -16.26 2.56 -2.44
CA LEU A 171 -15.28 3.61 -2.71
C LEU A 171 -14.90 3.57 -4.20
N PRO A 172 -15.18 4.64 -4.96
CA PRO A 172 -14.84 4.72 -6.38
C PRO A 172 -13.34 4.98 -6.58
N GLU A 173 -12.66 5.50 -5.55
CA GLU A 173 -11.22 5.72 -5.53
C GLU A 173 -10.51 4.36 -5.63
N LEU A 174 -9.77 4.23 -6.72
CA LEU A 174 -9.31 2.96 -7.27
C LEU A 174 -8.22 2.38 -6.37
N ALA A 175 -8.49 1.26 -5.73
CA ALA A 175 -7.44 0.47 -5.09
C ALA A 175 -6.48 -0.01 -6.20
N THR A 176 -5.20 0.33 -6.08
CA THR A 176 -4.19 -0.08 -7.07
C THR A 176 -3.42 -1.29 -6.54
N VAL A 177 -3.38 -2.34 -7.33
CA VAL A 177 -2.58 -3.55 -7.04
C VAL A 177 -1.38 -3.56 -7.98
N LYS A 178 -0.19 -3.73 -7.40
CA LYS A 178 1.06 -3.95 -8.11
C LYS A 178 1.42 -5.43 -8.03
N ALA A 179 1.43 -6.12 -9.16
CA ALA A 179 1.89 -7.50 -9.27
C ALA A 179 3.27 -7.55 -9.95
N VAL A 180 4.18 -8.39 -9.46
CA VAL A 180 5.55 -8.55 -9.99
C VAL A 180 5.64 -9.90 -10.67
N ASP A 181 6.04 -9.91 -11.94
CA ASP A 181 6.20 -11.11 -12.79
C ASP A 181 4.97 -12.02 -12.80
N TYR A 182 3.79 -11.44 -12.63
CA TYR A 182 2.53 -12.15 -12.48
C TYR A 182 1.46 -11.50 -13.37
N PRO A 183 1.40 -11.90 -14.66
CA PRO A 183 0.60 -11.24 -15.67
C PRO A 183 -0.91 -11.49 -15.48
N PRO A 184 -1.77 -10.64 -16.09
CA PRO A 184 -3.23 -10.78 -16.00
C PRO A 184 -3.76 -12.16 -16.41
N GLU A 185 -3.11 -12.81 -17.39
CA GLU A 185 -3.50 -14.15 -17.86
C GLU A 185 -3.34 -15.21 -16.77
N LEU A 186 -2.25 -15.13 -16.00
CA LEU A 186 -1.94 -16.06 -14.92
C LEU A 186 -2.82 -15.79 -13.69
N MET A 187 -3.04 -14.51 -13.36
CA MET A 187 -4.03 -14.13 -12.35
C MET A 187 -5.41 -14.70 -12.67
N ARG A 188 -5.83 -14.64 -13.95
CA ARG A 188 -7.11 -15.17 -14.42
C ARG A 188 -7.17 -16.69 -14.34
N SER A 189 -6.08 -17.41 -14.66
CA SER A 189 -6.04 -18.87 -14.51
C SER A 189 -6.18 -19.33 -13.06
N ASP A 190 -5.71 -18.51 -12.12
CA ASP A 190 -5.80 -18.79 -10.67
C ASP A 190 -7.14 -18.35 -10.06
N GLY A 191 -8.12 -18.02 -10.91
CA GLY A 191 -9.48 -17.68 -10.50
C GLY A 191 -9.60 -16.27 -9.93
N THR A 192 -8.67 -15.36 -10.26
CA THR A 192 -8.82 -13.93 -9.97
C THR A 192 -9.83 -13.33 -10.96
N ALA A 193 -10.83 -12.62 -10.44
CA ALA A 193 -11.79 -11.89 -11.23
C ALA A 193 -11.10 -10.67 -11.88
N ILE A 194 -11.03 -10.68 -13.21
CA ILE A 194 -10.43 -9.59 -14.01
C ILE A 194 -11.48 -9.06 -14.99
N ALA A 195 -11.66 -7.74 -14.99
CA ALA A 195 -12.48 -6.99 -15.92
C ALA A 195 -11.75 -6.80 -17.26
N GLU A 196 -12.51 -6.84 -18.36
CA GLU A 196 -11.98 -6.60 -19.71
C GLU A 196 -11.73 -5.10 -19.99
N ASN A 197 -12.52 -4.23 -19.36
CA ASN A 197 -12.49 -2.79 -19.55
C ASN A 197 -12.79 -2.07 -18.22
N PRO A 198 -12.44 -0.77 -18.08
CA PRO A 198 -12.60 -0.05 -16.82
C PRO A 198 -14.08 0.15 -16.44
N ASP A 199 -14.99 0.23 -17.41
CA ASP A 199 -16.43 0.37 -17.17
C ASP A 199 -17.05 -0.90 -16.54
N ALA A 200 -16.40 -2.05 -16.72
CA ALA A 200 -16.79 -3.32 -16.13
C ALA A 200 -16.25 -3.54 -14.70
N LEU A 201 -15.58 -2.53 -14.11
CA LEU A 201 -15.16 -2.57 -12.71
C LEU A 201 -16.38 -2.57 -11.78
N ARG A 202 -16.48 -3.62 -10.96
CA ARG A 202 -17.59 -3.85 -10.02
C ARG A 202 -17.11 -4.62 -8.81
N VAL A 203 -17.78 -4.40 -7.70
CA VAL A 203 -17.59 -5.14 -6.45
C VAL A 203 -18.96 -5.62 -5.97
N SER A 204 -19.06 -6.90 -5.67
CA SER A 204 -20.27 -7.52 -5.11
C SER A 204 -19.90 -8.82 -4.38
N PRO A 205 -20.78 -9.35 -3.52
CA PRO A 205 -20.59 -10.66 -2.90
C PRO A 205 -20.32 -11.79 -3.92
N THR A 206 -20.83 -11.66 -5.16
CA THR A 206 -20.62 -12.63 -6.25
C THR A 206 -19.39 -12.36 -7.13
N VAL A 207 -18.88 -11.14 -7.14
CA VAL A 207 -17.74 -10.72 -7.99
C VAL A 207 -16.76 -9.96 -7.11
N ASN A 208 -15.78 -10.70 -6.60
CA ASN A 208 -14.71 -10.19 -5.75
C ASN A 208 -13.48 -11.08 -5.82
N ASN A 209 -12.36 -10.53 -5.35
CA ASN A 209 -11.06 -11.18 -5.21
C ASN A 209 -10.72 -11.49 -3.73
N GLY A 210 -11.71 -11.40 -2.84
CA GLY A 210 -11.58 -11.71 -1.42
C GLY A 210 -11.66 -10.51 -0.48
N TRP A 211 -11.52 -10.82 0.81
CA TRP A 211 -11.64 -9.87 1.92
C TRP A 211 -10.29 -9.28 2.35
N ALA A 212 -10.32 -8.02 2.77
CA ALA A 212 -9.20 -7.34 3.40
C ALA A 212 -9.71 -6.42 4.53
N LEU A 213 -8.80 -5.71 5.18
CA LEU A 213 -9.12 -4.65 6.14
C LEU A 213 -8.64 -3.31 5.62
N LEU A 214 -9.49 -2.30 5.71
CA LEU A 214 -9.15 -0.90 5.50
C LEU A 214 -8.78 -0.27 6.84
N ALA A 215 -7.58 0.29 6.93
CA ALA A 215 -7.15 1.06 8.09
C ALA A 215 -7.42 2.55 7.85
N VAL A 216 -8.11 3.17 8.80
CA VAL A 216 -8.47 4.60 8.78
C VAL A 216 -7.97 5.25 10.07
N LEU A 217 -7.53 6.50 9.99
CA LEU A 217 -7.22 7.27 11.20
C LEU A 217 -8.52 7.79 11.82
N ALA A 218 -8.66 7.59 13.13
CA ALA A 218 -9.88 7.93 13.84
C ALA A 218 -10.34 9.36 13.57
N GLY A 219 -11.55 9.50 13.03
CA GLY A 219 -12.14 10.78 12.65
C GLY A 219 -11.98 11.23 11.21
N ASP A 220 -11.25 10.48 10.39
CA ASP A 220 -11.19 10.69 8.95
C ASP A 220 -12.32 9.95 8.23
N PRO A 221 -12.72 10.39 7.04
CA PRO A 221 -13.60 9.61 6.18
C PRO A 221 -12.91 8.31 5.73
N VAL A 222 -13.70 7.26 5.46
CA VAL A 222 -13.20 5.96 4.98
C VAL A 222 -12.42 6.07 3.65
N SER A 223 -12.70 7.07 2.81
CA SER A 223 -11.95 7.35 1.58
C SER A 223 -10.48 7.72 1.83
N ALA A 224 -10.15 8.27 3.01
CA ALA A 224 -8.78 8.58 3.39
C ALA A 224 -8.00 7.35 3.89
N GLY A 225 -8.66 6.19 4.01
CA GLY A 225 -8.05 4.96 4.50
C GLY A 225 -7.06 4.32 3.53
N THR A 226 -6.28 3.38 4.07
CA THR A 226 -5.38 2.53 3.28
C THR A 226 -5.58 1.05 3.61
N PRO A 227 -5.77 0.17 2.62
CA PRO A 227 -6.08 -1.24 2.85
C PRO A 227 -4.85 -2.12 3.08
N ASP A 228 -3.66 -1.65 2.73
CA ASP A 228 -2.41 -2.31 3.08
C ASP A 228 -1.63 -1.43 4.06
N ILE A 229 -1.48 -1.93 5.30
CA ILE A 229 -0.56 -1.40 6.30
C ILE A 229 0.47 -2.46 6.75
N GLY A 230 0.46 -3.65 6.16
CA GLY A 230 1.26 -4.79 6.63
C GLY A 230 0.68 -5.51 7.85
N LEU A 231 -0.65 -5.66 7.93
CA LEU A 231 -1.29 -6.57 8.88
C LEU A 231 -0.96 -8.02 8.53
N LYS A 232 -0.84 -8.88 9.55
CA LYS A 232 -0.71 -10.32 9.35
C LYS A 232 -2.05 -10.94 9.01
N GLU A 233 -2.02 -12.04 8.27
CA GLU A 233 -3.19 -12.85 7.93
C GLU A 233 -4.05 -13.17 9.16
N GLN A 234 -3.43 -13.62 10.25
CA GLN A 234 -4.09 -13.92 11.53
C GLN A 234 -4.87 -12.72 12.12
N GLN A 235 -4.38 -11.49 11.94
CA GLN A 235 -5.06 -10.29 12.41
C GLN A 235 -6.31 -10.00 11.57
N ILE A 236 -6.21 -10.20 10.25
CA ILE A 236 -7.31 -10.02 9.31
C ILE A 236 -8.39 -11.07 9.58
N GLU A 237 -8.01 -12.35 9.68
CA GLU A 237 -8.95 -13.44 9.98
C GLU A 237 -9.69 -13.23 11.30
N ALA A 238 -8.97 -12.84 12.36
CA ALA A 238 -9.58 -12.60 13.66
C ALA A 238 -10.63 -11.47 13.62
N ALA A 239 -10.32 -10.38 12.91
CA ALA A 239 -11.25 -9.27 12.73
C ALA A 239 -12.48 -9.70 11.93
N LEU A 240 -12.28 -10.40 10.80
CA LEU A 240 -13.39 -10.89 9.97
C LEU A 240 -14.27 -11.89 10.73
N ALA A 241 -13.68 -12.76 11.56
CA ALA A 241 -14.42 -13.68 12.41
C ALA A 241 -15.25 -12.96 13.49
N GLN A 242 -14.80 -11.79 13.97
CA GLN A 242 -15.61 -10.96 14.84
C GLN A 242 -16.78 -10.32 14.09
N VAL A 243 -16.52 -9.77 12.89
CA VAL A 243 -17.57 -9.20 12.02
C VAL A 243 -18.67 -10.23 11.73
N GLU A 244 -18.29 -11.47 11.40
CA GLU A 244 -19.24 -12.58 11.18
C GLU A 244 -20.14 -12.85 12.39
N ARG A 245 -19.60 -12.68 13.61
CA ARG A 245 -20.34 -12.92 14.86
C ARG A 245 -21.21 -11.74 15.29
N GLU A 246 -20.72 -10.51 15.11
CA GLU A 246 -21.25 -9.34 15.83
C GLU A 246 -22.04 -8.36 14.95
N TRP A 247 -21.70 -8.21 13.66
CA TRP A 247 -22.24 -7.11 12.84
C TRP A 247 -23.51 -7.48 12.07
N ALA A 248 -23.78 -8.77 11.85
CA ALA A 248 -25.07 -9.41 11.54
C ALA A 248 -24.84 -10.72 10.77
N PRO A 249 -25.70 -11.75 10.94
CA PRO A 249 -25.73 -12.91 10.05
C PRO A 249 -26.36 -12.51 8.70
N GLY A 250 -25.56 -11.91 7.81
CA GLY A 250 -26.04 -11.49 6.49
C GLY A 250 -25.09 -10.59 5.71
N ILE A 251 -24.19 -9.86 6.39
CA ILE A 251 -23.19 -9.00 5.74
C ILE A 251 -22.19 -9.80 4.88
N LEU A 252 -21.93 -11.04 5.32
CA LEU A 252 -20.98 -11.94 4.69
C LEU A 252 -21.66 -13.07 3.88
N ASN A 253 -23.00 -13.17 3.89
CA ASN A 253 -23.76 -14.23 3.21
C ASN A 253 -24.14 -13.85 1.77
#